data_AF-A0A257MYT2-F1
#
_entry.id   AF-A0A257MYT2-F1
#
_cell.length_a   1.000
_cell.length_b   1.000
_cell.length_c   1.000
_cell.angle_alpha   90.00
_cell.angle_beta   90.00
_cell.angle_gamma   90.00
#
_symmetry.space_group_name_H-M   'P 1'
#
loop_
_entity.id
_entity.type
_entity.pdbx_description
1 polymer ?
#
loop_
_entity_poly.entity_id
_entity_poly.type
_entity_poly.pdbx_seq_one_letter_code
_entity_poly.pdbx_strand_id
1 'polypeptide(L)' 'GFEISPQAGRFLLAHYDRDLSSLWVLLTKLDRASLAAKRKLTIPFLKQILDEEKQAP' A
#
# COMPACT_ATOMS: atom_id res chain seq x y z
N GLY A 1 2.83 4.20 13.64
CA GLY A 1 3.66 4.49 12.46
C GLY A 1 4.10 3.18 11.88
N PHE A 2 3.89 2.96 10.59
CA PHE A 2 4.23 1.73 9.88
C PHE A 2 5.56 1.88 9.16
N GLU A 3 6.32 0.77 9.08
CA GLU A 3 7.54 0.72 8.29
C GLU A 3 7.24 0.11 6.93
N ILE A 4 7.60 0.83 5.86
CA ILE A 4 7.57 0.31 4.51
C ILE A 4 8.98 -0.12 4.13
N SER A 5 9.11 -1.33 3.60
CA SER A 5 10.38 -1.79 3.04
C SER A 5 10.73 -0.98 1.78
N PRO A 6 12.00 -0.65 1.50
CA PRO A 6 12.39 0.12 0.31
C PRO A 6 11.87 -0.46 -1.01
N GLN A 7 11.78 -1.78 -1.13
CA GLN A 7 11.21 -2.45 -2.31
C GLN A 7 9.70 -2.20 -2.45
N ALA A 8 8.96 -2.22 -1.34
CA ALA A 8 7.54 -1.91 -1.31
C ALA A 8 7.26 -0.45 -1.68
N GLY A 9 8.08 0.48 -1.19
CA GLY A 9 7.99 1.90 -1.57
C GLY A 9 8.21 2.13 -3.06
N ARG A 10 9.24 1.48 -3.65
CA ARG A 10 9.48 1.54 -5.11
C ARG A 10 8.33 0.95 -5.92
N PHE A 11 7.73 -0.14 -5.44
CA PHE A 11 6.58 -0.75 -6.10
C PHE A 11 5.38 0.19 -6.15
N LEU A 12 5.09 0.89 -5.05
CA LEU A 12 4.03 1.89 -4.98
C LEU A 12 4.30 3.07 -5.94
N LEU A 13 5.53 3.58 -5.94
CA LEU A 13 5.93 4.68 -6.83
C LEU A 13 5.86 4.29 -8.31
N ALA A 14 6.22 3.06 -8.66
CA ALA A 14 6.12 2.56 -10.04
C ALA A 14 4.68 2.33 -10.51
N HIS A 15 3.71 2.19 -9.59
CA HIS A 15 2.31 1.97 -9.93
C HIS A 15 1.47 3.26 -9.89
N TYR A 16 1.88 4.24 -9.11
CA TYR A 16 1.22 5.55 -8.96
C TYR A 16 2.17 6.66 -9.40
N ASP A 17 2.35 6.77 -10.71
CA ASP A 17 3.40 7.58 -11.35
C ASP A 17 3.24 9.10 -11.12
N ARG A 18 2.05 9.61 -10.76
CA ARG A 18 1.81 11.07 -10.68
C ARG A 18 0.83 11.60 -9.63
N ASP A 19 0.21 10.76 -8.82
CA ASP A 19 -0.86 11.21 -7.93
C ASP A 19 -0.48 11.01 -6.46
N LEU A 20 0.19 12.03 -5.90
CA LEU A 20 0.62 12.03 -4.50
C LEU A 20 -0.57 11.93 -3.53
N SER A 21 -1.72 12.46 -3.92
CA SER A 21 -2.97 12.41 -3.16
C SER A 21 -3.51 10.99 -3.10
N SER A 22 -3.59 10.31 -4.25
CA SER A 22 -3.99 8.91 -4.32
C SER A 22 -3.01 7.99 -3.59
N LEU A 23 -1.70 8.28 -3.70
CA LEU A 23 -0.66 7.57 -2.94
C LEU A 23 -0.86 7.73 -1.43
N TRP A 24 -1.21 8.93 -0.96
CA TRP A 24 -1.50 9.21 0.46
C TRP A 24 -2.73 8.46 0.98
N VAL A 25 -3.81 8.42 0.19
CA VAL A 25 -5.02 7.67 0.54
C VAL A 25 -4.71 6.18 0.64
N LEU A 26 -3.95 5.65 -0.32
CA LEU A 26 -3.51 4.26 -0.31
C LEU A 26 -2.61 3.96 0.89
N LEU A 27 -1.62 4.81 1.18
CA LEU A 27 -0.75 4.69 2.36
C LEU A 27 -1.57 4.65 3.66
N THR A 28 -2.63 5.44 3.76
CA THR A 28 -3.52 5.46 4.93
C THR A 28 -4.32 4.16 5.06
N LYS A 29 -4.83 3.62 3.94
CA LYS A 29 -5.48 2.30 3.92
C LYS A 29 -4.49 1.20 4.33
N LEU A 30 -3.28 1.24 3.79
CA LEU A 30 -2.23 0.27 4.07
C LEU A 30 -1.80 0.31 5.55
N ASP A 31 -1.68 1.49 6.15
CA ASP A 31 -1.43 1.63 7.58
C ASP A 31 -2.52 0.96 8.40
N ARG A 32 -3.79 1.28 8.13
CA ARG A 32 -4.93 0.65 8.83
C ARG A 32 -4.96 -0.86 8.65
N ALA A 33 -4.73 -1.36 7.44
CA ALA A 33 -4.71 -2.79 7.14
C ALA A 33 -3.52 -3.49 7.84
N SER A 34 -2.35 -2.85 7.88
CA SER A 34 -1.16 -3.32 8.60
C SER A 34 -1.41 -3.37 10.11
N LEU A 35 -2.06 -2.34 10.66
CA LEU A 35 -2.45 -2.25 12.07
C LEU A 35 -3.46 -3.33 12.44
N ALA A 36 -4.50 -3.52 11.62
CA ALA A 36 -5.52 -4.56 11.81
C ALA A 36 -4.92 -5.97 11.75
N ALA A 37 -4.00 -6.21 10.81
CA ALA A 37 -3.33 -7.48 10.66
C ALA A 37 -2.12 -7.67 11.60
N LYS A 38 -1.76 -6.65 12.39
CA LYS A 38 -0.58 -6.60 13.28
C LYS A 38 0.72 -7.11 12.62
N ARG A 39 0.92 -6.81 11.32
CA ARG A 39 2.07 -7.29 10.53
C ARG A 39 2.67 -6.18 9.68
N LYS A 40 3.98 -6.29 9.41
CA LYS A 40 4.71 -5.34 8.56
C LYS A 40 4.17 -5.34 7.12
N LEU A 41 4.24 -4.18 6.48
CA LEU A 41 3.92 -4.02 5.05
C LEU A 41 5.00 -4.67 4.19
N THR A 42 4.63 -5.74 3.53
CA THR A 42 5.47 -6.53 2.61
C THR A 42 4.89 -6.49 1.21
N ILE A 43 5.71 -6.76 0.19
CA ILE A 43 5.25 -6.82 -1.21
C ILE A 43 4.04 -7.76 -1.42
N PRO A 44 4.00 -9.00 -0.91
CA PRO A 44 2.82 -9.85 -1.07
C PRO A 44 1.56 -9.23 -0.44
N PHE A 45 1.68 -8.60 0.72
CA PHE A 45 0.54 -7.93 1.37
C PHE A 45 0.06 -6.71 0.56
N LEU A 46 0.98 -5.90 0.04
CA LEU A 46 0.66 -4.78 -0.84
C LEU A 46 -0.04 -5.24 -2.11
N LYS A 47 0.44 -6.32 -2.74
CA LYS A 47 -0.20 -6.91 -3.91
C LYS A 47 -1.65 -7.31 -3.62
N GLN A 48 -1.93 -7.92 -2.46
CA GLN A 48 -3.30 -8.27 -2.08
C GLN A 48 -4.19 -7.04 -1.98
N ILE A 49 -3.76 -6.01 -1.23
CA ILE A 49 -4.54 -4.79 -1.05
C ILE A 49 -4.75 -4.06 -2.39
N LEU A 50 -3.72 -4.01 -3.25
CA LEU A 50 -3.82 -3.39 -4.57
C LEU A 50 -4.74 -4.17 -5.52
N ASP A 51 -4.77 -5.49 -5.43
CA ASP A 51 -5.70 -6.32 -6.19
C ASP A 51 -7.14 -6.09 -5.73
N GLU A 52 -7.37 -5.96 -4.42
CA GLU A 52 -8.67 -5.56 -3.85
C GLU A 52 -9.08 -4.14 -4.29
N GLU A 53 -8.18 -3.16 -4.27
CA GLU A 53 -8.47 -1.80 -4.75
C GLU A 53 -8.81 -1.76 -6.25
N LYS A 54 -8.15 -2.59 -7.06
CA LYS A 54 -8.41 -2.67 -8.51
C LYS A 54 -9.74 -3.34 -8.83
N GLN A 55 -10.29 -4.10 -7.89
CA GLN A 55 -11.57 -4.81 -7.99
C GLN A 55 -12.72 -4.08 -7.29
N ALA A 56 -12.47 -2.91 -6.68
CA ALA A 56 -13.53 -2.08 -6.13
C ALA A 56 -14.39 -1.50 -7.29
N PRO A 57 -15.71 -1.73 -7.30
CA PRO A 57 -16.62 -1.32 -8.37
C PRO A 57 -16.82 0.21 -8.45
#